data_AF-A0A7R9YYN4-F1
#
_entry.id   AF-A0A7R9YYN4-F1
#
_cell.length_a   1.000
_cell.length_b   1.000
_cell.length_c   1.000
_cell.angle_alpha   90.00
_cell.angle_beta   90.00
_cell.angle_gamma   90.00
#
_symmetry.space_group_name_H-M   'P 1'
#
loop_
_entity.id
_entity.type
_entity.pdbx_description
1 polymer ?
#
loop_
_entity_poly.entity_id
_entity_poly.type
_entity_poly.pdbx_seq_one_letter_code
_entity_poly.pdbx_strand_id
1 'polypeptide(L)'
;AAVPAELSRVRRGDVSLVFLGTVSSVPSKFRNVTSIYVDLMGGSEGLLLDAGEDAMGQLKRRYGPEDAERRLLGLSAIFVTHMHADHHGGLYRLLQLRYDLDQQRQAATGAAPARPLLVIGPPPLFRSLAAYRDVVPQPAHFLCNNQLLPNFSGRPPPPVVTSLYNQVLSRLRLRAIR
;
A
#
# COMPACT_ATOMS: atom_id res chain seq x y z
N ALA A 1 20.30 21.68 -8.69
CA ALA A 1 18.88 21.89 -8.30
C ALA A 1 18.81 21.99 -6.78
N ALA A 2 18.02 22.91 -6.23
CA ALA A 2 17.80 22.98 -4.78
C ALA A 2 16.99 21.76 -4.32
N VAL A 3 17.31 21.23 -3.14
CA VAL A 3 16.53 20.16 -2.52
C VAL A 3 15.17 20.73 -2.11
N PRO A 4 14.03 20.11 -2.49
CA PRO A 4 12.70 20.54 -2.05
C PRO A 4 12.61 20.66 -0.53
N ALA A 5 11.86 21.64 -0.03
CA ALA A 5 11.73 21.90 1.41
C ALA A 5 11.18 20.68 2.18
N GLU A 6 10.36 19.87 1.52
CA GLU A 6 9.79 18.62 2.01
C GLU A 6 10.86 17.56 2.33
N LEU A 7 11.99 17.59 1.60
CA LEU A 7 13.10 16.66 1.77
C LEU A 7 14.21 17.21 2.67
N SER A 8 14.15 18.48 3.08
CA SER A 8 15.18 19.15 3.89
C SER A 8 15.48 18.48 5.25
N ARG A 9 14.52 17.70 5.78
CA ARG A 9 14.62 17.00 7.07
C ARG A 9 14.79 15.49 6.95
N VAL A 10 14.84 14.96 5.72
CA VAL A 10 15.02 13.53 5.46
C VAL A 10 16.50 13.19 5.55
N ARG A 11 16.88 12.32 6.48
CA ARG A 11 18.23 11.81 6.62
C ARG A 11 18.42 10.52 5.82
N ARG A 12 19.67 10.20 5.53
CA ARG A 12 20.03 8.92 4.89
C ARG A 12 19.55 7.78 5.80
N GLY A 13 18.72 6.90 5.26
CA GLY A 13 18.10 5.78 5.99
C GLY A 13 16.66 6.03 6.43
N ASP A 14 16.16 7.26 6.39
CA ASP A 14 14.77 7.57 6.75
C ASP A 14 13.76 7.07 5.71
N VAL A 15 14.18 7.02 4.45
CA VAL A 15 13.39 6.59 3.29
C VAL A 15 14.23 5.69 2.40
N SER A 16 13.68 4.57 1.96
CA SER A 16 14.26 3.77 0.87
C SER A 16 13.22 3.34 -0.16
N LEU A 17 13.64 3.31 -1.43
CA LEU A 17 12.85 2.83 -2.54
C LEU A 17 13.32 1.44 -2.90
N VAL A 18 12.43 0.46 -2.79
CA VAL A 18 12.72 -0.95 -3.05
C VAL A 18 11.85 -1.43 -4.21
N PHE A 19 12.50 -1.75 -5.32
CA PHE A 19 11.87 -2.34 -6.48
C PHE A 19 11.69 -3.85 -6.24
N LEU A 20 10.45 -4.25 -5.97
CA LEU A 20 10.07 -5.66 -5.80
C LEU A 20 9.83 -6.34 -7.15
N GLY A 21 9.44 -5.56 -8.15
CA GLY A 21 9.46 -5.99 -9.54
C GLY A 21 9.38 -4.79 -10.48
N THR A 22 9.83 -4.99 -11.71
CA THR A 22 10.09 -3.91 -12.68
C THR A 22 9.66 -4.29 -14.10
N VAL A 23 8.97 -5.42 -14.28
CA VAL A 23 8.47 -5.88 -15.57
C VAL A 23 6.98 -5.58 -15.68
N SER A 24 6.50 -5.42 -16.91
CA SER A 24 5.08 -5.35 -17.23
C SER A 24 4.61 -6.64 -17.91
N SER A 25 3.30 -6.89 -17.82
CA SER A 25 2.55 -7.99 -18.38
C SER A 25 2.84 -9.37 -17.77
N VAL A 26 4.03 -9.92 -17.95
CA VAL A 26 4.34 -11.30 -17.56
C VAL A 26 5.66 -11.37 -16.79
N PRO A 27 5.73 -12.07 -15.65
CA PRO A 27 7.00 -12.29 -14.95
C PRO A 27 8.03 -12.96 -15.87
N SER A 28 9.28 -12.54 -15.74
CA SER A 28 10.41 -13.16 -16.45
C SER A 28 11.26 -13.98 -15.49
N LYS A 29 12.20 -14.79 -16.03
CA LYS A 29 13.15 -15.56 -15.22
C LYS A 29 13.92 -14.71 -14.20
N PHE A 30 14.17 -13.44 -14.49
CA PHE A 30 15.06 -12.58 -13.69
C PHE A 30 14.34 -11.43 -12.99
N ARG A 31 13.09 -11.14 -13.36
CA ARG A 31 12.38 -9.95 -12.89
C ARG A 31 10.90 -10.25 -12.77
N ASN A 32 10.35 -9.92 -11.62
CA ASN A 32 8.93 -9.99 -11.34
C ASN A 32 8.16 -8.79 -11.93
N VAL A 33 6.83 -8.88 -11.97
CA VAL A 33 5.94 -7.78 -12.36
C VAL A 33 5.96 -6.63 -11.37
N THR A 34 5.51 -5.46 -11.81
CA THR A 34 5.65 -4.19 -11.08
C THR A 34 5.15 -4.23 -9.63
N SER A 35 6.03 -3.80 -8.73
CA SER A 35 5.69 -3.40 -7.37
C SER A 35 6.87 -2.62 -6.79
N ILE A 36 6.60 -1.45 -6.22
CA ILE A 36 7.61 -0.59 -5.61
C ILE A 36 7.21 -0.32 -4.17
N TYR A 37 8.06 -0.74 -3.23
CA TYR A 37 7.88 -0.47 -1.81
C TYR A 37 8.68 0.76 -1.42
N VAL A 38 7.99 1.78 -0.91
CA VAL A 38 8.58 2.94 -0.27
C VAL A 38 8.64 2.64 1.21
N ASP A 39 9.81 2.23 1.67
CA ASP A 39 10.12 1.97 3.07
C ASP A 39 10.33 3.29 3.80
N LEU A 40 9.55 3.53 4.84
CA LEU A 40 9.60 4.75 5.64
C LEU A 40 9.92 4.37 7.09
N MET A 41 10.81 5.12 7.73
CA MET A 41 11.10 4.97 9.16
C MET A 41 11.50 3.53 9.55
N GLY A 42 12.36 2.89 8.75
CA GLY A 42 12.89 1.55 9.02
C GLY A 42 11.84 0.44 9.04
N GLY A 43 10.75 0.60 8.29
CA GLY A 43 9.68 -0.39 8.13
C GLY A 43 8.53 -0.31 9.12
N SER A 44 8.50 0.72 9.96
CA SER A 44 7.33 1.04 10.78
C SER A 44 6.22 1.73 9.97
N GLU A 45 6.58 2.32 8.84
CA GLU A 45 5.69 2.94 7.88
C GLU A 45 6.06 2.49 6.46
N GLY A 46 5.11 2.50 5.54
CA GLY A 46 5.45 2.24 4.15
C GLY A 46 4.30 2.46 3.18
N LEU A 47 4.67 2.72 1.94
CA LEU A 47 3.75 2.79 0.81
C LEU A 47 4.08 1.69 -0.18
N LEU A 48 3.06 1.11 -0.80
CA LEU A 48 3.26 0.19 -1.90
C LEU A 48 2.66 0.81 -3.16
N LEU A 49 3.47 0.98 -4.21
CA LEU A 49 3.05 1.45 -5.52
C LEU A 49 2.97 0.24 -6.45
N ASP A 50 1.75 -0.09 -6.86
CA ASP A 50 1.35 -1.34 -7.48
C ASP A 50 1.69 -2.59 -6.65
N ALA A 51 0.86 -3.61 -6.79
CA ALA A 51 0.97 -4.89 -6.12
C ALA A 51 0.79 -6.00 -7.16
N GLY A 52 1.75 -6.10 -8.07
CA GLY A 52 1.86 -7.23 -8.98
C GLY A 52 1.98 -8.57 -8.23
N GLU A 53 1.81 -9.66 -8.97
CA GLU A 53 1.93 -11.02 -8.43
C GLU A 53 3.24 -11.22 -7.65
N ASP A 54 3.21 -12.01 -6.57
CA ASP A 54 4.37 -12.31 -5.71
C ASP A 54 5.05 -11.09 -5.02
N ALA A 55 4.42 -9.91 -4.95
CA ALA A 55 4.98 -8.76 -4.23
C ALA A 55 5.40 -9.09 -2.77
N MET A 56 4.61 -9.91 -2.07
CA MET A 56 4.96 -10.37 -0.72
C MET A 56 6.18 -11.32 -0.72
N GLY A 57 6.29 -12.24 -1.69
CA GLY A 57 7.46 -13.11 -1.81
C GLY A 57 8.74 -12.32 -2.07
N GLN A 58 8.65 -11.26 -2.87
CA GLN A 58 9.78 -10.34 -3.11
C GLN A 58 10.16 -9.57 -1.83
N LEU A 59 9.19 -9.11 -1.04
CA LEU A 59 9.46 -8.53 0.28
C LEU A 59 10.18 -9.51 1.20
N LYS A 60 9.70 -10.76 1.28
CA LYS A 60 10.32 -11.82 2.10
C LYS A 60 11.74 -12.13 1.65
N ARG A 61 12.02 -12.17 0.33
CA ARG A 61 13.38 -12.37 -0.20
C ARG A 61 14.33 -11.22 0.17
N ARG A 62 13.83 -9.97 0.19
CA ARG A 62 14.65 -8.78 0.48
C ARG A 62 14.94 -8.60 1.97
N TYR A 63 13.96 -8.86 2.83
CA TYR A 63 14.02 -8.49 4.24
C TYR A 63 14.02 -9.69 5.20
N GLY A 64 13.74 -10.90 4.71
CA GLY A 64 13.42 -12.06 5.54
C GLY A 64 11.93 -12.14 5.88
N PRO A 65 11.44 -13.32 6.31
CA PRO A 65 10.01 -13.56 6.51
C PRO A 65 9.41 -12.66 7.59
N GLU A 66 10.03 -12.60 8.77
CA GLU A 66 9.53 -11.83 9.93
C GLU A 66 9.51 -10.32 9.66
N ASP A 67 10.58 -9.79 9.08
CA ASP A 67 10.71 -8.38 8.75
C ASP A 67 9.69 -7.95 7.68
N ALA A 68 9.49 -8.79 6.66
CA ALA A 68 8.50 -8.55 5.61
C ALA A 68 7.07 -8.53 6.16
N GLU A 69 6.74 -9.43 7.09
CA GLU A 69 5.42 -9.46 7.74
C GLU A 69 5.19 -8.23 8.61
N ARG A 70 6.21 -7.78 9.36
CA ARG A 70 6.15 -6.52 10.11
C ARG A 70 5.89 -5.33 9.17
N ARG A 71 6.56 -5.30 8.02
CA ARG A 71 6.41 -4.24 6.99
C ARG A 71 5.04 -4.26 6.33
N LEU A 72 4.47 -5.43 6.09
CA LEU A 72 3.12 -5.60 5.57
C LEU A 72 2.07 -5.05 6.55
N LEU A 73 2.21 -5.34 7.84
CA LEU A 73 1.36 -4.75 8.88
C LEU A 73 1.56 -3.22 8.98
N GLY A 74 2.81 -2.78 8.81
CA GLY A 74 3.26 -1.38 8.77
C GLY A 74 2.94 -0.60 7.49
N LEU A 75 2.19 -1.15 6.52
CA LEU A 75 1.76 -0.37 5.35
C LEU A 75 0.74 0.71 5.74
N SER A 76 0.93 1.93 5.22
CA SER A 76 0.04 3.08 5.41
C SER A 76 -0.98 3.16 4.29
N ALA A 77 -0.50 2.95 3.06
CA ALA A 77 -1.34 2.91 1.89
C ALA A 77 -0.75 2.03 0.78
N ILE A 78 -1.62 1.56 -0.11
CA ILE A 78 -1.27 0.93 -1.38
C ILE A 78 -1.88 1.79 -2.49
N PHE A 79 -1.08 2.18 -3.48
CA PHE A 79 -1.53 2.92 -4.65
C PHE A 79 -1.46 2.02 -5.87
N VAL A 80 -2.60 1.75 -6.50
CA VAL A 80 -2.67 1.02 -7.77
C VAL A 80 -2.89 2.01 -8.90
N THR A 81 -1.99 1.96 -9.88
CA THR A 81 -1.95 2.88 -11.02
C THR A 81 -3.14 2.68 -11.98
N HIS A 82 -3.33 1.45 -12.50
CA HIS A 82 -4.41 1.09 -13.42
C HIS A 82 -4.78 -0.41 -13.33
N MET A 83 -5.69 -0.86 -14.20
CA MET A 83 -6.36 -2.17 -14.10
C MET A 83 -5.70 -3.33 -14.86
N HIS A 84 -4.46 -3.20 -15.32
CA HIS A 84 -3.77 -4.37 -15.88
C HIS A 84 -3.32 -5.31 -14.76
N ALA A 85 -3.48 -6.62 -14.96
CA ALA A 85 -3.29 -7.63 -13.91
C ALA A 85 -1.87 -7.63 -13.30
N ASP A 86 -0.86 -7.25 -14.07
CA ASP A 86 0.52 -7.12 -13.61
C ASP A 86 0.71 -6.02 -12.54
N HIS A 87 -0.24 -5.11 -12.36
CA HIS A 87 -0.18 -4.02 -11.38
C HIS A 87 -0.97 -4.30 -10.10
N HIS A 88 -1.93 -5.23 -10.10
CA HIS A 88 -2.81 -5.48 -8.96
C HIS A 88 -3.08 -6.96 -8.66
N GLY A 89 -2.57 -7.88 -9.47
CA GLY A 89 -2.84 -9.32 -9.32
C GLY A 89 -2.43 -9.90 -7.97
N GLY A 90 -1.38 -9.34 -7.35
CA GLY A 90 -0.94 -9.74 -6.01
C GLY A 90 -1.70 -9.05 -4.86
N LEU A 91 -2.47 -7.99 -5.14
CA LEU A 91 -3.13 -7.17 -4.13
C LEU A 91 -4.08 -7.99 -3.25
N TYR A 92 -4.94 -8.81 -3.85
CA TYR A 92 -5.96 -9.60 -3.15
C TYR A 92 -5.33 -10.51 -2.09
N ARG A 93 -4.30 -11.28 -2.48
CA ARG A 93 -3.59 -12.16 -1.56
C ARG A 93 -2.83 -11.37 -0.51
N LEU A 94 -2.24 -10.23 -0.87
CA LEU A 94 -1.52 -9.37 0.07
C LEU A 94 -2.45 -8.80 1.16
N LEU A 95 -3.66 -8.36 0.79
CA LEU A 95 -4.67 -7.89 1.75
C LEU A 95 -5.14 -9.00 2.69
N GLN A 96 -5.38 -10.20 2.15
CA GLN A 96 -5.74 -11.36 2.96
C GLN A 96 -4.61 -11.74 3.93
N LEU A 97 -3.36 -11.83 3.44
CA LEU A 97 -2.20 -12.12 4.29
C LEU A 97 -2.05 -11.11 5.41
N ARG A 98 -2.25 -9.81 5.12
CA ARG A 98 -2.19 -8.76 6.14
C ARG A 98 -3.26 -8.97 7.22
N TYR A 99 -4.46 -9.36 6.83
CA TYR A 99 -5.53 -9.69 7.77
C TYR A 99 -5.18 -10.90 8.64
N ASP A 100 -4.76 -12.00 8.02
CA ASP A 100 -4.41 -13.24 8.72
C ASP A 100 -3.29 -12.99 9.75
N LEU A 101 -2.25 -12.25 9.36
CA LEU A 101 -1.14 -11.86 10.25
C LEU A 101 -1.61 -10.99 11.42
N ASP A 102 -2.53 -10.07 11.17
CA ASP A 102 -3.05 -9.22 12.23
C ASP A 102 -3.87 -10.02 13.24
N GLN A 103 -4.73 -10.94 12.76
CA GLN A 103 -5.51 -11.83 13.61
C GLN A 103 -4.60 -12.74 14.46
N GLN A 104 -3.56 -13.31 13.86
CA GLN A 104 -2.57 -14.12 14.57
C GLN A 104 -1.84 -13.31 15.65
N ARG A 105 -1.41 -12.10 15.31
CA ARG A 105 -0.74 -11.20 16.26
C ARG A 105 -1.64 -10.85 17.45
N GLN A 106 -2.91 -10.52 17.18
CA GLN A 106 -3.90 -10.23 18.21
C GLN A 106 -4.11 -11.44 19.13
N ALA A 107 -4.29 -12.64 18.55
CA ALA A 107 -4.47 -13.87 19.32
C ALA A 107 -3.25 -14.25 20.18
N ALA A 108 -2.04 -14.04 19.66
CA ALA A 108 -0.80 -14.43 20.34
C ALA A 108 -0.38 -13.44 21.44
N THR A 109 -0.69 -12.15 21.29
CA THR A 109 -0.15 -11.09 22.17
C THR A 109 -1.21 -10.26 22.90
N GLY A 110 -2.49 -10.40 22.55
CA GLY A 110 -3.56 -9.52 23.04
C GLY A 110 -3.44 -8.06 22.56
N ALA A 111 -2.57 -7.78 21.58
CA ALA A 111 -2.36 -6.43 21.09
C ALA A 111 -3.60 -5.89 20.36
N ALA A 112 -3.76 -4.56 20.34
CA ALA A 112 -4.83 -3.91 19.57
C ALA A 112 -4.70 -4.21 18.07
N PRO A 113 -5.80 -4.13 17.28
CA PRO A 113 -5.79 -4.36 15.84
C PRO A 113 -4.76 -3.51 15.08
N ALA A 114 -4.25 -4.03 13.97
CA ALA A 114 -3.37 -3.25 13.12
C ALA A 114 -4.11 -2.01 12.61
N ARG A 115 -3.33 -0.96 12.37
CA ARG A 115 -3.83 0.28 11.81
C ARG A 115 -4.63 0.05 10.51
N PRO A 116 -5.68 0.85 10.24
CA PRO A 116 -6.41 0.76 8.98
C PRO A 116 -5.49 0.99 7.78
N LEU A 117 -5.65 0.19 6.74
CA LEU A 117 -4.93 0.34 5.47
C LEU A 117 -5.79 1.12 4.48
N LEU A 118 -5.18 2.10 3.79
CA LEU A 118 -5.79 2.81 2.69
C LEU A 118 -5.36 2.21 1.34
N VAL A 119 -6.30 1.80 0.50
CA VAL A 119 -6.06 1.43 -0.89
C VAL A 119 -6.54 2.57 -1.78
N ILE A 120 -5.64 3.11 -2.60
CA ILE A 120 -5.91 4.16 -3.56
C ILE A 120 -5.83 3.56 -4.95
N GLY A 121 -6.83 3.74 -5.79
CA GLY A 121 -6.78 3.16 -7.14
C GLY A 121 -7.96 3.53 -8.04
N PRO A 122 -8.01 2.97 -9.27
CA PRO A 122 -9.04 3.31 -10.23
C PRO A 122 -10.41 2.73 -9.81
N PRO A 123 -11.54 3.35 -10.18
CA PRO A 123 -12.89 2.90 -9.77
C PRO A 123 -13.23 1.43 -10.07
N PRO A 124 -12.76 0.79 -11.16
CA PRO A 124 -12.99 -0.64 -11.36
C PRO A 124 -12.34 -1.53 -10.28
N LEU A 125 -11.21 -1.11 -9.71
CA LEU A 125 -10.53 -1.85 -8.65
C LEU A 125 -11.41 -1.95 -7.39
N PHE A 126 -12.12 -0.88 -7.05
CA PHE A 126 -13.07 -0.89 -5.94
C PHE A 126 -14.12 -1.99 -6.11
N ARG A 127 -14.70 -2.11 -7.31
CA ARG A 127 -15.71 -3.13 -7.60
C ARG A 127 -15.15 -4.54 -7.47
N SER A 128 -13.95 -4.78 -8.01
CA SER A 128 -13.27 -6.07 -7.90
C SER A 128 -12.96 -6.45 -6.45
N LEU A 129 -12.43 -5.51 -5.65
CA LEU A 129 -12.14 -5.73 -4.24
C LEU A 129 -13.41 -5.92 -3.41
N ALA A 130 -14.47 -5.17 -3.70
CA ALA A 130 -15.76 -5.32 -3.01
C ALA A 130 -16.35 -6.71 -3.24
N ALA A 131 -16.38 -7.18 -4.50
CA ALA A 131 -16.87 -8.53 -4.82
C ALA A 131 -16.00 -9.63 -4.18
N TYR A 132 -14.68 -9.45 -4.15
CA TYR A 132 -13.78 -10.43 -3.54
C TYR A 132 -13.93 -10.50 -2.01
N ARG A 133 -14.24 -9.36 -1.37
CA ARG A 133 -14.46 -9.26 0.09
C ARG A 133 -15.65 -10.07 0.59
N ASP A 134 -16.61 -10.38 -0.27
CA ASP A 134 -17.75 -11.23 0.07
C ASP A 134 -17.33 -12.71 0.25
N VAL A 135 -16.15 -13.08 -0.26
CA VAL A 135 -15.61 -14.45 -0.19
C VAL A 135 -14.43 -14.54 0.78
N VAL A 136 -13.55 -13.55 0.77
CA VAL A 136 -12.31 -13.56 1.56
C VAL A 136 -12.15 -12.25 2.35
N PRO A 137 -11.93 -12.29 3.67
CA PRO A 137 -11.71 -11.09 4.47
C PRO A 137 -10.49 -10.28 3.99
N GLN A 138 -10.74 -9.04 3.57
CA GLN A 138 -9.72 -8.09 3.12
C GLN A 138 -10.05 -6.68 3.62
N PRO A 139 -9.89 -6.40 4.93
CA PRO A 139 -10.21 -5.11 5.51
C PRO A 139 -9.23 -4.05 5.01
N ALA A 140 -9.77 -3.14 4.20
CA ALA A 140 -9.12 -1.91 3.77
C ALA A 140 -10.18 -0.83 3.47
N HIS A 141 -9.78 0.43 3.61
CA HIS A 141 -10.54 1.56 3.12
C HIS A 141 -10.11 1.88 1.70
N PHE A 142 -11.06 2.22 0.83
CA PHE A 142 -10.76 2.53 -0.57
C PHE A 142 -10.97 4.02 -0.86
N LEU A 143 -10.03 4.62 -1.59
CA LEU A 143 -10.11 5.98 -2.13
C LEU A 143 -9.89 5.92 -3.63
N CYS A 144 -10.85 6.42 -4.42
CA CYS A 144 -10.67 6.44 -5.87
C CYS A 144 -9.60 7.47 -6.25
N ASN A 145 -8.68 7.11 -7.14
CA ASN A 145 -7.58 7.98 -7.55
C ASN A 145 -8.07 9.30 -8.20
N ASN A 146 -9.21 9.29 -8.90
CA ASN A 146 -9.82 10.50 -9.44
C ASN A 146 -10.27 11.51 -8.37
N GLN A 147 -10.56 11.06 -7.14
CA GLN A 147 -10.93 11.93 -6.02
C GLN A 147 -9.73 12.71 -5.46
N LEU A 148 -8.52 12.41 -5.91
CA LEU A 148 -7.30 13.17 -5.59
C LEU A 148 -7.03 14.32 -6.58
N LEU A 149 -7.79 14.42 -7.67
CA LEU A 149 -7.60 15.45 -8.67
C LEU A 149 -8.15 16.80 -8.15
N PRO A 150 -7.43 17.93 -8.35
CA PRO A 150 -7.85 19.25 -7.86
C PRO A 150 -9.25 19.68 -8.32
N ASN A 151 -9.65 19.27 -9.52
CA ASN A 151 -10.92 19.64 -10.16
C ASN A 151 -11.96 18.52 -10.14
N PHE A 152 -11.86 17.56 -9.21
CA PHE A 152 -12.83 16.48 -9.11
C PHE A 152 -14.21 17.01 -8.71
N SER A 153 -15.21 16.79 -9.58
CA SER A 153 -16.61 17.25 -9.40
C SER A 153 -17.58 16.13 -9.02
N GLY A 154 -17.09 14.91 -8.77
CA GLY A 154 -17.93 13.77 -8.41
C GLY A 154 -18.24 13.69 -6.90
N ARG A 155 -18.82 12.55 -6.48
CA ARG A 155 -19.14 12.32 -5.07
C ARG A 155 -17.86 12.30 -4.21
N PRO A 156 -17.80 13.09 -3.12
CA PRO A 156 -16.64 13.10 -2.24
C PRO A 156 -16.46 11.76 -1.52
N PRO A 157 -15.24 11.42 -1.07
CA PRO A 157 -15.00 10.22 -0.28
C PRO A 157 -15.80 10.25 1.03
N PRO A 158 -16.20 9.08 1.58
CA PRO A 158 -16.83 9.00 2.89
C PRO A 158 -15.96 9.67 3.98
N PRO A 159 -16.56 10.29 5.02
CA PRO A 159 -15.80 11.01 6.05
C PRO A 159 -14.70 10.17 6.72
N VAL A 160 -14.95 8.88 6.94
CA VAL A 160 -13.96 7.94 7.50
C VAL A 160 -12.74 7.78 6.59
N VAL A 161 -12.94 7.73 5.27
CA VAL A 161 -11.86 7.61 4.28
C VAL A 161 -11.08 8.93 4.20
N THR A 162 -11.78 10.07 4.19
CA THR A 162 -11.14 11.40 4.20
C THR A 162 -10.30 11.61 5.45
N SER A 163 -10.82 11.23 6.63
CA SER A 163 -10.09 11.28 7.89
C SER A 163 -8.83 10.41 7.85
N LEU A 164 -8.95 9.15 7.40
CA LEU A 164 -7.81 8.25 7.25
C LEU A 164 -6.76 8.78 6.26
N TYR A 165 -7.18 9.31 5.11
CA TYR A 165 -6.28 9.92 4.13
C TYR A 165 -5.49 11.08 4.73
N ASN A 166 -6.16 11.99 5.44
CA ASN A 166 -5.50 13.10 6.12
C ASN A 166 -4.56 12.64 7.25
N GLN A 167 -4.91 11.57 7.97
CA GLN A 167 -4.03 10.96 8.98
C GLN A 167 -2.78 10.36 8.32
N VAL A 168 -2.92 9.67 7.18
CA VAL A 168 -1.78 9.14 6.41
C VAL A 168 -0.88 10.29 5.95
N LEU A 169 -1.43 11.34 5.35
CA LEU A 169 -0.65 12.51 4.92
C LEU A 169 0.11 13.16 6.08
N SER A 170 -0.59 13.43 7.19
CA SER A 170 0.00 14.07 8.38
C SER A 170 1.17 13.26 8.93
N ARG A 171 0.96 11.95 9.11
CA ARG A 171 1.97 11.03 9.66
C ARG A 171 3.19 10.87 8.75
N LEU A 172 2.95 10.76 7.45
CA LEU A 172 4.02 10.68 6.46
C LEU A 172 4.63 12.05 6.10
N ARG A 173 4.13 13.13 6.72
CA ARG A 173 4.52 14.52 6.46
C ARG A 173 4.38 14.92 4.98
N LEU A 174 3.40 14.33 4.31
CA LEU A 174 3.04 14.63 2.93
C LEU A 174 2.01 15.75 2.89
N ARG A 175 1.98 16.49 1.78
CA ARG A 175 0.96 17.51 1.50
C ARG A 175 0.10 17.02 0.34
N ALA A 176 -1.20 17.30 0.41
CA ALA A 176 -2.07 17.12 -0.75
C ALA A 176 -1.60 18.07 -1.87
N ILE A 177 -1.54 17.55 -3.09
CA ILE A 177 -1.29 18.37 -4.27
C ILE A 177 -2.57 19.20 -4.49
N ARG A 178 -2.46 20.52 -4.32
CA ARG A 178 -3.53 21.49 -4.59
C ARG A 178 -3.39 22.03 -6.01
#